data_AF-A0A2H3BGP7-F1
#
_entry.id   AF-A0A2H3BGP7-F1
#
_cell.length_a   1.000
_cell.length_b   1.000
_cell.length_c   1.000
_cell.angle_alpha   90.00
_cell.angle_beta   90.00
_cell.angle_gamma   90.00
#
_symmetry.space_group_name_H-M   'P 1'
#
loop_
_entity.id
_entity.type
_entity.pdbx_description
1 polymer ?
#
loop_
_entity_poly.entity_id
_entity_poly.type
_entity_poly.pdbx_seq_one_letter_code
_entity_poly.pdbx_strand_id
1 'polypeptide(L)'
;MHGSSSIASSSSHPPYDPATLQQKLTQKLGPEYISTRPGPGGGPKLTYAEGWKIINLANEVFGFDGWSSSIVTMSTDFMDFDETTRRYSIGITAVVRVTLVASGSFHEDVGYGTIENTKSRGQGLDKCKKEAVTDGLKRALRNFGNLLGNCLYDKGYAQEVTKIKVQLVRIICS
;
A
#
# COMPACT_ATOMS: atom_id res chain seq x y z
N MET A 1 -39.38 -36.34 22.31
CA MET A 1 -38.54 -36.23 21.10
C MET A 1 -38.50 -34.77 20.69
N HIS A 2 -37.37 -34.09 20.87
CA HIS A 2 -36.88 -33.05 19.95
C HIS A 2 -35.43 -32.78 20.36
N GLY A 3 -34.52 -33.38 19.59
CA GLY A 3 -33.09 -33.20 19.74
C GLY A 3 -32.70 -31.82 19.26
N SER A 4 -32.02 -31.07 20.13
CA SER A 4 -31.34 -29.84 19.76
C SER A 4 -30.11 -30.20 18.93
N SER A 5 -30.26 -30.16 17.61
CA SER A 5 -29.15 -30.27 16.67
C SER A 5 -28.29 -29.02 16.77
N SER A 6 -27.14 -29.15 17.41
CA SER A 6 -26.05 -28.19 17.37
C SER A 6 -25.63 -27.94 15.92
N ILE A 7 -25.94 -26.74 15.41
CA ILE A 7 -25.37 -26.23 14.16
C ILE A 7 -23.89 -25.96 14.45
N ALA A 8 -23.04 -26.88 14.03
CA ALA A 8 -21.61 -26.61 13.93
C ALA A 8 -21.46 -25.40 13.00
N SER A 9 -20.98 -24.29 13.54
CA SER A 9 -20.56 -23.14 12.75
C SER A 9 -19.41 -23.61 11.86
N SER A 10 -19.71 -23.86 10.59
CA SER A 10 -18.72 -24.09 9.56
C SER A 10 -17.88 -22.83 9.40
N SER A 11 -16.77 -22.73 10.13
CA SER A 11 -15.78 -21.69 9.87
C SER A 11 -15.09 -22.05 8.56
N SER A 12 -15.61 -21.45 7.48
CA SER A 12 -15.05 -21.38 6.15
C SER A 12 -13.59 -20.90 6.22
N HIS A 13 -12.64 -21.82 6.11
CA HIS A 13 -11.25 -21.47 5.87
C HIS A 13 -11.15 -20.64 4.57
N PRO A 14 -10.24 -19.65 4.49
CA PRO A 14 -9.90 -19.04 3.21
C PRO A 14 -9.41 -20.12 2.24
N PRO A 15 -9.41 -19.87 0.91
CA PRO A 15 -8.96 -20.84 -0.09
C PRO A 15 -7.47 -21.23 -0.02
N TYR A 16 -6.71 -20.80 1.00
CA TYR A 16 -5.26 -20.99 1.11
C TYR A 16 -4.85 -21.55 2.48
N ASP A 17 -3.93 -22.52 2.44
CA ASP A 17 -3.23 -23.05 3.61
C ASP A 17 -2.35 -21.97 4.28
N PRO A 18 -2.48 -21.76 5.61
CA PRO A 18 -1.67 -20.77 6.34
C PRO A 18 -0.16 -20.91 6.14
N ALA A 19 0.38 -22.13 6.01
CA ALA A 19 1.81 -22.32 5.80
C ALA A 19 2.24 -21.81 4.41
N THR A 20 1.44 -22.10 3.39
CA THR A 20 1.65 -21.59 2.02
C THR A 20 1.58 -20.05 1.98
N LEU A 21 0.62 -19.44 2.68
CA LEU A 21 0.49 -17.98 2.76
C LEU A 21 1.70 -17.35 3.46
N GLN A 22 2.14 -17.92 4.58
CA GLN A 22 3.33 -17.49 5.31
C GLN A 22 4.58 -17.55 4.43
N GLN A 23 4.73 -18.63 3.65
CA GLN A 23 5.85 -18.79 2.72
C GLN A 23 5.84 -17.72 1.64
N LYS A 24 4.68 -17.41 1.05
CA LYS A 24 4.54 -16.33 0.06
C LYS A 24 4.91 -14.98 0.65
N LEU A 25 4.36 -14.62 1.80
CA LEU A 25 4.58 -13.32 2.44
C LEU A 25 6.04 -13.09 2.88
N THR A 26 6.82 -14.16 3.07
CA THR A 26 8.24 -14.09 3.42
C THR A 26 9.14 -13.68 2.24
N GLN A 27 8.69 -13.92 1.00
CA GLN A 27 9.42 -13.58 -0.22
C GLN A 27 9.65 -12.07 -0.31
N LYS A 28 10.78 -11.64 -0.88
CA LYS A 28 11.07 -10.23 -1.15
C LYS A 28 10.60 -9.86 -2.56
N LEU A 29 10.29 -8.59 -2.79
CA LEU A 29 9.87 -8.09 -4.10
C LEU A 29 10.94 -8.37 -5.19
N GLY A 30 10.50 -8.60 -6.42
CA GLY A 30 11.39 -8.55 -7.57
C GLY A 30 11.70 -7.10 -7.99
N PRO A 31 12.79 -6.83 -8.72
CA PRO A 31 13.11 -5.50 -9.25
C PRO A 31 11.99 -4.92 -10.16
N GLU A 32 11.18 -5.77 -10.79
CA GLU A 32 10.02 -5.38 -11.59
C GLU A 32 8.91 -4.67 -10.78
N TYR A 33 8.87 -4.85 -9.47
CA TYR A 33 7.91 -4.20 -8.58
C TYR A 33 8.42 -2.87 -8.01
N ILE A 34 9.66 -2.51 -8.31
CA ILE A 34 10.40 -1.46 -7.64
C ILE A 34 10.65 -0.29 -8.57
N SER A 35 10.34 0.90 -8.07
CA SER A 35 10.58 2.18 -8.72
C SER A 35 11.55 3.02 -7.87
N THR A 36 12.26 3.95 -8.51
CA THR A 36 13.13 4.90 -7.81
C THR A 36 12.75 6.33 -8.15
N ARG A 37 12.88 7.23 -7.17
CA ARG A 37 12.75 8.68 -7.37
C ARG A 37 13.96 9.40 -6.77
N PRO A 38 14.34 10.59 -7.27
CA PRO A 38 15.33 11.43 -6.62
C PRO A 38 14.94 11.72 -5.16
N GLY A 39 15.92 11.73 -4.26
CA GLY A 39 15.71 12.17 -2.90
C GLY A 39 15.53 13.69 -2.80
N PRO A 40 14.94 14.20 -1.71
CA PRO A 40 14.88 15.64 -1.45
C PRO A 40 16.28 16.27 -1.45
N GLY A 41 16.41 17.48 -1.99
CA GLY A 41 17.67 18.24 -1.97
C GLY A 41 18.85 17.59 -2.71
N GLY A 42 18.59 16.70 -3.67
CA GLY A 42 19.66 15.94 -4.35
C GLY A 42 20.22 14.78 -3.52
N GLY A 43 19.53 14.40 -2.44
CA GLY A 43 19.89 13.25 -1.61
C GLY A 43 19.76 11.90 -2.34
N PRO A 44 20.11 10.80 -1.65
CA PRO A 44 20.04 9.45 -2.21
C PRO A 44 18.68 9.14 -2.83
N LYS A 45 18.68 8.36 -3.92
CA LYS A 45 17.43 7.90 -4.56
C LYS A 45 16.59 7.13 -3.53
N LEU A 46 15.29 7.41 -3.53
CA LEU A 46 14.32 6.71 -2.71
C LEU A 46 13.69 5.58 -3.53
N THR A 47 13.73 4.38 -2.97
CA THR A 47 13.14 3.18 -3.54
C THR A 47 11.71 3.01 -3.02
N TYR A 48 10.75 2.75 -3.91
CA TYR A 48 9.35 2.57 -3.55
C TYR A 48 8.64 1.61 -4.49
N ALA A 49 7.56 0.98 -4.01
CA ALA A 49 6.61 0.27 -4.86
C ALA A 49 5.41 1.17 -5.20
N GLU A 50 4.96 1.09 -6.45
CA GLU A 50 3.77 1.81 -6.92
C GLU A 50 2.50 1.21 -6.33
N GLY A 51 1.49 2.04 -6.05
CA GLY A 51 0.26 1.59 -5.38
C GLY A 51 -0.48 0.49 -6.15
N TRP A 52 -0.57 0.61 -7.47
CA TRP A 52 -1.25 -0.38 -8.32
C TRP A 52 -0.58 -1.76 -8.27
N LYS A 53 0.76 -1.80 -8.17
CA LYS A 53 1.52 -3.05 -8.06
C LYS A 53 1.25 -3.74 -6.73
N ILE A 54 1.21 -2.97 -5.64
CA ILE A 54 0.90 -3.48 -4.30
C ILE A 54 -0.54 -4.01 -4.23
N ILE A 55 -1.50 -3.35 -4.88
CA ILE A 55 -2.89 -3.84 -5.00
C ILE A 55 -2.94 -5.18 -5.75
N ASN A 56 -2.23 -5.30 -6.88
CA ASN A 56 -2.16 -6.54 -7.63
C ASN A 56 -1.53 -7.68 -6.80
N LEU A 57 -0.46 -7.40 -6.07
CA LEU A 57 0.16 -8.36 -5.17
C LEU A 57 -0.80 -8.78 -4.05
N ALA A 58 -1.55 -7.86 -3.46
CA ALA A 58 -2.56 -8.21 -2.47
C ALA A 58 -3.66 -9.13 -3.05
N ASN A 59 -4.11 -8.86 -4.27
CA ASN A 59 -5.07 -9.72 -4.97
C ASN A 59 -4.49 -11.10 -5.30
N GLU A 60 -3.20 -11.20 -5.64
CA GLU A 60 -2.53 -12.48 -5.91
C GLU A 60 -2.29 -13.31 -4.64
N VAL A 61 -1.98 -12.63 -3.54
CA VAL A 61 -1.65 -13.26 -2.25
C VAL A 61 -2.91 -13.68 -1.51
N PHE A 62 -3.91 -12.81 -1.44
CA PHE A 62 -5.12 -13.03 -0.64
C PHE A 62 -6.34 -13.45 -1.47
N GLY A 63 -6.32 -13.24 -2.78
CA GLY A 63 -7.53 -13.31 -3.62
C GLY A 63 -8.23 -11.95 -3.67
N PHE A 64 -8.97 -11.66 -4.75
CA PHE A 64 -9.67 -10.38 -4.93
C PHE A 64 -10.74 -10.12 -3.85
N ASP A 65 -11.25 -11.18 -3.21
CA ASP A 65 -12.26 -11.18 -2.15
C ASP A 65 -11.68 -11.51 -0.76
N GLY A 66 -10.38 -11.85 -0.67
CA GLY A 66 -9.75 -12.27 0.59
C GLY A 66 -9.26 -11.11 1.47
N TRP A 67 -9.28 -9.89 0.95
CA TRP A 67 -8.90 -8.69 1.70
C TRP A 67 -9.82 -7.52 1.37
N SER A 68 -9.88 -6.55 2.29
CA SER A 68 -10.59 -5.30 2.10
C SER A 68 -9.77 -4.14 2.67
N SER A 69 -10.06 -2.92 2.22
CA SER A 69 -9.51 -1.71 2.80
C SER A 69 -10.60 -0.70 3.12
N SER A 70 -10.39 0.11 4.15
CA SER A 70 -11.29 1.19 4.54
C SER A 70 -10.51 2.39 5.05
N ILE A 71 -11.03 3.58 4.79
CA ILE A 71 -10.52 4.82 5.37
C ILE A 71 -11.15 4.95 6.75
N VAL A 72 -10.35 4.84 7.80
CA VAL A 72 -10.79 4.95 9.19
C VAL A 72 -10.99 6.43 9.54
N THR A 73 -10.01 7.26 9.21
CA THR A 73 -10.08 8.71 9.35
C THR A 73 -9.34 9.39 8.21
N MET A 74 -9.74 10.63 7.91
CA MET A 74 -9.01 11.51 7.00
C MET A 74 -9.12 12.94 7.52
N SER A 75 -7.99 13.56 7.84
CA SER A 75 -7.89 14.93 8.39
C SER A 75 -7.10 15.83 7.44
N THR A 76 -7.53 17.08 7.32
CA THR A 76 -6.68 18.13 6.76
C THR A 76 -5.90 18.75 7.90
N ASP A 77 -4.58 18.57 7.87
CA ASP A 77 -3.71 19.01 8.96
C ASP A 77 -3.34 20.48 8.79
N PHE A 78 -3.14 20.91 7.54
CA PHE A 78 -3.03 22.32 7.19
C PHE A 78 -3.55 22.58 5.77
N MET A 79 -3.98 23.82 5.53
CA MET A 79 -4.39 24.32 4.22
C MET A 79 -4.13 25.83 4.18
N ASP A 80 -2.86 26.16 3.99
CA ASP A 80 -2.38 27.53 4.07
C ASP A 80 -2.47 28.20 2.71
N PHE A 81 -2.86 29.48 2.70
CA PHE A 81 -2.85 30.32 1.52
C PHE A 81 -1.88 31.48 1.73
N ASP A 82 -0.90 31.59 0.84
CA ASP A 82 0.04 32.70 0.85
C ASP A 82 -0.51 33.86 -0.01
N GLU A 83 -0.82 34.98 0.64
CA GLU A 83 -1.35 36.18 -0.02
C GLU A 83 -0.37 36.84 -1.01
N THR A 84 0.94 36.67 -0.79
CA THR A 84 1.99 37.24 -1.65
C THR A 84 2.12 36.42 -2.93
N THR A 85 2.26 35.10 -2.81
CA THR A 85 2.45 34.22 -3.97
C THR A 85 1.14 33.80 -4.63
N ARG A 86 0.00 33.99 -3.94
CA ARG A 86 -1.33 33.49 -4.32
C ARG A 86 -1.29 31.99 -4.58
N ARG A 87 -0.71 31.24 -3.65
CA ARG A 87 -0.54 29.78 -3.70
C ARG A 87 -1.02 29.10 -2.43
N TYR A 88 -1.42 27.85 -2.57
CA TYR A 88 -1.82 26.99 -1.48
C TYR A 88 -0.73 25.97 -1.14
N SER A 89 -0.61 25.67 0.15
CA SER A 89 0.12 24.52 0.67
C SER A 89 -0.84 23.69 1.51
N ILE A 90 -0.93 22.38 1.26
CA ILE A 90 -1.96 21.50 1.83
C ILE A 90 -1.33 20.20 2.32
N GLY A 91 -1.61 19.84 3.57
CA GLY A 91 -1.25 18.57 4.19
C GLY A 91 -2.48 17.80 4.64
N ILE A 92 -2.56 16.52 4.27
CA ILE A 92 -3.67 15.63 4.61
C ILE A 92 -3.11 14.33 5.17
N THR A 93 -3.63 13.93 6.32
CA THR A 93 -3.42 12.62 6.93
C THR A 93 -4.62 11.73 6.67
N ALA A 94 -4.37 10.44 6.38
CA ALA A 94 -5.41 9.40 6.36
C ALA A 94 -4.96 8.19 7.17
N VAL A 95 -5.84 7.65 8.03
CA VAL A 95 -5.65 6.33 8.65
C VAL A 95 -6.39 5.32 7.81
N VAL A 96 -5.68 4.31 7.31
CA VAL A 96 -6.24 3.26 6.46
C VAL A 96 -6.12 1.92 7.17
N ARG A 97 -7.23 1.17 7.21
CA ARG A 97 -7.28 -0.21 7.71
C ARG A 97 -7.32 -1.18 6.53
N VAL A 98 -6.50 -2.21 6.59
CA VAL A 98 -6.58 -3.39 5.72
C VAL A 98 -6.99 -4.60 6.56
N THR A 99 -8.04 -5.30 6.14
CA THR A 99 -8.60 -6.44 6.87
C THR A 99 -8.60 -7.69 5.99
N LEU A 100 -8.10 -8.81 6.52
CA LEU A 100 -8.23 -10.13 5.89
C LEU A 100 -9.60 -10.70 6.21
N VAL A 101 -10.39 -11.02 5.19
CA VAL A 101 -11.81 -11.38 5.33
C VAL A 101 -11.97 -12.68 6.13
N ALA A 102 -11.09 -13.65 5.88
CA ALA A 102 -11.25 -14.99 6.46
C ALA A 102 -10.80 -15.11 7.92
N SER A 103 -9.80 -14.32 8.35
CA SER A 103 -9.33 -14.35 9.75
C SER A 103 -9.85 -13.18 10.58
N GLY A 104 -10.39 -12.13 9.95
CA GLY A 104 -10.73 -10.86 10.62
C GLY A 104 -9.51 -10.08 11.10
N SER A 105 -8.29 -10.57 10.86
CA SER A 105 -7.05 -9.87 11.23
C SER A 105 -6.89 -8.61 10.40
N PHE A 106 -6.40 -7.54 11.02
CA PHE A 106 -6.24 -6.26 10.36
C PHE A 106 -4.97 -5.53 10.80
N HIS A 107 -4.50 -4.66 9.92
CA HIS A 107 -3.48 -3.67 10.22
C HIS A 107 -3.97 -2.28 9.81
N GLU A 108 -3.62 -1.30 10.63
CA GLU A 108 -3.83 0.11 10.35
C GLU A 108 -2.48 0.81 10.23
N ASP A 109 -2.38 1.76 9.32
CA ASP A 109 -1.24 2.66 9.27
C ASP A 109 -1.69 4.03 8.75
N VAL A 110 -0.86 5.03 9.02
CA VAL A 110 -1.07 6.42 8.66
C VAL A 110 -0.45 6.67 7.30
N GLY A 111 -1.18 7.28 6.37
CA GLY A 111 -0.67 7.80 5.11
C GLY A 111 -0.71 9.32 5.07
N TYR A 112 0.20 9.90 4.29
CA TYR A 112 0.32 11.36 4.18
C TYR A 112 0.33 11.83 2.73
N GLY A 113 -0.47 12.85 2.43
CA GLY A 113 -0.49 13.53 1.15
C GLY A 113 -0.17 15.01 1.34
N THR A 114 0.80 15.51 0.57
CA THR A 114 1.22 16.90 0.65
C THR A 114 1.40 17.54 -0.72
N ILE A 115 1.12 18.83 -0.79
CA ILE A 115 1.46 19.67 -1.94
C ILE A 115 1.80 21.06 -1.42
N GLU A 116 2.86 21.62 -1.96
CA GLU A 116 3.27 23.00 -1.68
C GLU A 116 3.13 23.83 -2.95
N ASN A 117 2.88 25.12 -2.78
CA ASN A 117 2.92 26.11 -3.86
C ASN A 117 1.97 25.82 -5.05
N THR A 118 0.81 25.20 -4.80
CA THR A 118 -0.17 24.95 -5.87
C THR A 118 -1.05 26.18 -6.12
N LYS A 119 -1.41 26.42 -7.39
CA LYS A 119 -2.32 27.53 -7.74
C LYS A 119 -3.77 27.24 -7.39
N SER A 120 -4.17 25.97 -7.41
CA SER A 120 -5.56 25.54 -7.29
C SER A 120 -5.78 24.77 -6.00
N ARG A 121 -6.63 25.34 -5.13
CA ARG A 121 -7.08 24.68 -3.89
C ARG A 121 -7.74 23.33 -4.18
N GLY A 122 -8.61 23.28 -5.19
CA GLY A 122 -9.34 22.06 -5.55
C GLY A 122 -8.42 20.94 -6.04
N GLN A 123 -7.48 21.25 -6.93
CA GLN A 123 -6.49 20.26 -7.42
C GLN A 123 -5.53 19.82 -6.31
N GLY A 124 -5.13 20.75 -5.43
CA GLY A 124 -4.30 20.43 -4.27
C GLY A 124 -4.99 19.45 -3.32
N LEU A 125 -6.25 19.73 -2.97
CA LEU A 125 -7.08 18.84 -2.15
C LEU A 125 -7.25 17.45 -2.79
N ASP A 126 -7.55 17.39 -4.08
CA ASP A 126 -7.72 16.13 -4.81
C ASP A 126 -6.44 15.28 -4.76
N LYS A 127 -5.29 15.89 -5.06
CA LYS A 127 -3.98 15.21 -4.98
C LYS A 127 -3.70 14.72 -3.56
N CYS A 128 -3.77 15.59 -2.55
CA CYS A 128 -3.40 15.23 -1.19
C CYS A 128 -4.29 14.13 -0.62
N LYS A 129 -5.61 14.15 -0.88
CA LYS A 129 -6.51 13.08 -0.45
C LYS A 129 -6.15 11.74 -1.09
N LYS A 130 -5.94 11.72 -2.41
CA LYS A 130 -5.56 10.50 -3.15
C LYS A 130 -4.22 9.94 -2.68
N GLU A 131 -3.24 10.82 -2.48
CA GLU A 131 -1.90 10.44 -2.03
C GLU A 131 -1.92 9.90 -0.60
N ALA A 132 -2.61 10.57 0.34
CA ALA A 132 -2.73 10.13 1.73
C ALA A 132 -3.35 8.74 1.84
N VAL A 133 -4.46 8.49 1.12
CA VAL A 133 -5.13 7.18 1.13
C VAL A 133 -4.26 6.10 0.50
N THR A 134 -3.60 6.40 -0.62
CA THR A 134 -2.72 5.43 -1.30
C THR A 134 -1.49 5.10 -0.46
N ASP A 135 -0.90 6.08 0.20
CA ASP A 135 0.24 5.88 1.10
C ASP A 135 -0.17 5.05 2.32
N GLY A 136 -1.29 5.37 2.95
CA GLY A 136 -1.81 4.63 4.10
C GLY A 136 -2.11 3.17 3.74
N LEU A 137 -2.71 2.92 2.57
CA LEU A 137 -2.95 1.58 2.06
C LEU A 137 -1.65 0.76 1.91
N LYS A 138 -0.63 1.32 1.24
CA LYS A 138 0.67 0.64 1.06
C LYS A 138 1.32 0.34 2.40
N ARG A 139 1.25 1.29 3.34
CA ARG A 139 1.84 1.16 4.67
C ARG A 139 1.10 0.16 5.55
N ALA A 140 -0.22 0.07 5.46
CA ALA A 140 -0.99 -0.97 6.13
C ALA A 140 -0.65 -2.36 5.56
N LEU A 141 -0.59 -2.50 4.22
CA LEU A 141 -0.29 -3.77 3.54
C LEU A 141 1.09 -4.32 3.87
N ARG A 142 2.11 -3.47 4.04
CA ARG A 142 3.47 -3.93 4.35
C ARG A 142 3.54 -4.73 5.66
N ASN A 143 2.65 -4.48 6.63
CA ASN A 143 2.67 -5.17 7.92
C ASN A 143 2.37 -6.68 7.80
N PHE A 144 1.79 -7.12 6.68
CA PHE A 144 1.56 -8.54 6.42
C PHE A 144 2.81 -9.28 5.93
N GLY A 145 3.82 -8.61 5.38
CA GLY A 145 5.05 -9.30 4.96
C GLY A 145 5.93 -8.57 3.96
N ASN A 146 7.09 -9.19 3.68
CA ASN A 146 8.11 -8.69 2.75
C ASN A 146 7.55 -8.50 1.34
N LEU A 147 6.74 -9.46 0.88
CA LEU A 147 6.18 -9.45 -0.47
C LEU A 147 5.24 -8.25 -0.69
N LEU A 148 4.61 -7.74 0.36
CA LEU A 148 3.74 -6.55 0.31
C LEU A 148 4.49 -5.25 0.61
N GLY A 149 5.82 -5.25 0.49
CA GLY A 149 6.65 -4.04 0.51
C GLY A 149 7.44 -3.84 1.79
N ASN A 150 7.35 -4.72 2.80
CA ASN A 150 8.16 -4.58 4.01
C ASN A 150 9.66 -4.67 3.72
N CYS A 151 10.07 -5.43 2.71
CA CYS A 151 11.47 -5.57 2.33
C CYS A 151 12.11 -4.25 1.89
N LEU A 152 11.33 -3.26 1.44
CA LEU A 152 11.86 -1.96 1.02
C LEU A 152 12.44 -1.12 2.16
N TYR A 153 12.12 -1.46 3.41
CA TYR A 153 12.70 -0.83 4.61
C TYR A 153 14.06 -1.42 5.01
N ASP A 154 14.42 -2.59 4.48
CA ASP A 154 15.77 -3.15 4.58
C ASP A 154 16.67 -2.40 3.60
N LYS A 155 17.51 -1.51 4.14
CA LYS A 155 18.42 -0.66 3.37
C LYS A 155 19.38 -1.47 2.50
N GLY A 156 19.84 -2.63 2.98
CA GLY A 156 20.73 -3.50 2.21
C GLY A 156 20.02 -4.06 0.99
N TYR A 157 18.84 -4.64 1.20
CA TYR A 157 18.03 -5.15 0.10
C TYR A 157 17.61 -4.04 -0.89
N ALA A 158 17.19 -2.87 -0.40
CA ALA A 158 16.77 -1.75 -1.26
C ALA A 158 17.90 -1.24 -2.16
N GLN A 159 19.16 -1.36 -1.73
CA GLN A 159 20.33 -1.03 -2.56
C GLN A 159 20.62 -2.13 -3.57
N GLU A 160 20.62 -3.40 -3.15
CA GLU A 160 20.96 -4.53 -4.02
C GLU A 160 19.93 -4.75 -5.13
N VAL A 161 18.64 -4.66 -4.81
CA VAL A 161 17.58 -4.95 -5.77
C VAL A 161 17.57 -3.96 -6.94
N THR A 162 18.02 -2.72 -6.73
CA THR A 162 18.12 -1.71 -7.81
C THR A 162 19.26 -1.98 -8.80
N LYS A 163 20.22 -2.85 -8.43
CA LYS A 163 21.34 -3.25 -9.31
C LYS A 163 20.96 -4.39 -10.24
N ILE A 164 19.87 -5.10 -9.95
CA ILE A 164 19.39 -6.24 -10.74
C ILE A 164 18.74 -5.71 -12.02
N LYS A 165 19.29 -6.10 -13.18
CA LYS A 165 18.71 -5.72 -14.47
C LYS A 165 17.46 -6.56 -14.74
N VAL A 166 16.30 -5.91 -14.83
CA VAL A 166 15.06 -6.55 -15.31
C VAL A 166 15.26 -6.87 -16.80
N GLN A 167 15.27 -8.16 -17.15
CA GLN A 167 15.14 -8.56 -18.55
C GLN A 167 13.71 -8.24 -19.00
N LEU A 168 13.57 -7.24 -19.86
CA LEU A 168 12.32 -6.98 -20.57
C LEU A 168 12.01 -8.20 -21.44
N VAL A 169 11.05 -9.01 -21.00
CA VAL A 169 10.45 -10.03 -21.87
C VAL A 169 9.72 -9.28 -22.97
N ARG A 170 10.31 -9.23 -24.17
CA ARG A 170 9.61 -8.75 -25.36
C ARG A 170 8.52 -9.76 -25.66
N ILE A 171 7.28 -9.44 -25.31
CA ILE A 171 6.13 -10.14 -25.86
C ILE A 171 6.10 -9.75 -27.34
N ILE A 172 6.57 -10.67 -28.20
CA ILE A 172 6.35 -10.58 -29.63
C ILE A 172 4.88 -10.97 -29.82
N CYS A 173 4.00 -9.98 -30.04
CA CYS A 173 2.68 -10.26 -30.57
C CYS A 173 2.85 -10.79 -31.99
N SER A 174 2.50 -12.05 -32.19
CA SER A 174 2.18 -12.63 -33.51
C SER A 174 0.71 -12.37 -33.82
#